data_AF-A0A6L8G1N0-F1
#
_entry.id   AF-A0A6L8G1N0-F1
#
_cell.length_a   1.000
_cell.length_b   1.000
_cell.length_c   1.000
_cell.angle_alpha   90.00
_cell.angle_beta   90.00
_cell.angle_gamma   90.00
#
_symmetry.space_group_name_H-M   'P 1'
#
loop_
_entity.id
_entity.type
_entity.pdbx_description
1 polymer ?
#
loop_
_entity_poly.entity_id
_entity_poly.type
_entity_poly.pdbx_seq_one_letter_code
_entity_poly.pdbx_strand_id
1 'polypeptide(L)'
;MRTIRSIWIAVVASLMAVPAQAWWGDGHGILTEAAVLALPEVMPAFFRQGGDIPSHTVFDPDLFKNRRTPLLSHAEHGEHYFDLEYLGGRAIPAKRFDFIALCVELQLDPPRVGMAPYAIAEWTERLAVAFAEHRQWPENAAIQQKCLVYAGILAHYAQDICQPLHTTIDFDGKKQADGTIIGKGIHEQVDSSVERLDFAPEELAAEQDVTVFS
;
A
#
# COMPACT_ATOMS: atom_id res chain seq x y z
N MET A 1 -49.70 -7.16 19.79
CA MET A 1 -48.41 -7.67 20.33
C MET A 1 -47.39 -8.05 19.26
N ARG A 2 -47.77 -8.63 18.11
CA ARG A 2 -46.83 -8.95 17.01
C ARG A 2 -46.17 -7.72 16.36
N THR A 3 -46.93 -6.65 16.12
CA THR A 3 -46.47 -5.41 15.48
C THR A 3 -45.46 -4.63 16.32
N ILE A 4 -45.65 -4.58 17.64
CA ILE A 4 -44.73 -3.91 18.56
C ILE A 4 -43.37 -4.62 18.60
N ARG A 5 -43.36 -5.98 18.60
CA ARG A 5 -42.11 -6.77 18.51
C ARG A 5 -41.35 -6.52 17.20
N SER A 6 -42.04 -6.38 16.07
CA SER A 6 -41.42 -6.08 14.78
C SER A 6 -40.79 -4.69 14.73
N ILE A 7 -41.40 -3.69 15.38
CA ILE A 7 -40.87 -2.33 15.46
C ILE A 7 -39.60 -2.29 16.31
N TRP A 8 -39.59 -2.98 17.45
CA TRP A 8 -38.40 -3.06 18.31
C TRP A 8 -37.22 -3.77 17.64
N ILE A 9 -37.47 -4.83 16.84
CA ILE A 9 -36.41 -5.51 16.08
C ILE A 9 -35.82 -4.58 15.01
N ALA A 10 -36.63 -3.81 14.30
CA ALA A 10 -36.15 -2.86 13.29
C ALA A 10 -35.33 -1.71 13.89
N VAL A 11 -35.73 -1.20 15.07
CA VAL A 11 -35.01 -0.14 15.80
C VAL A 11 -33.67 -0.65 16.34
N VAL A 12 -33.62 -1.87 16.88
CA VAL A 12 -32.36 -2.46 17.36
C VAL A 12 -31.41 -2.76 16.19
N ALA A 13 -31.92 -3.22 15.05
CA ALA A 13 -31.11 -3.48 13.86
C ALA A 13 -30.52 -2.20 13.24
N SER A 14 -31.24 -1.06 13.32
CA SER A 14 -30.75 0.24 12.84
C SER A 14 -29.76 0.90 13.80
N LEU A 15 -29.84 0.60 15.11
CA LEU A 15 -28.85 1.04 16.10
C LEU A 15 -27.56 0.20 16.11
N MET A 16 -27.53 -0.94 15.40
CA MET A 16 -26.34 -1.77 15.20
C MET A 16 -25.72 -1.62 13.80
N ALA A 17 -26.06 -0.55 13.08
CA ALA A 17 -25.28 -0.13 11.92
C ALA A 17 -23.94 0.44 12.39
N VAL A 18 -23.05 -0.45 12.86
CA VAL A 18 -21.62 -0.15 12.96
C VAL A 18 -21.17 0.19 11.54
N PRO A 19 -20.45 1.30 11.31
CA PRO A 19 -19.89 1.57 9.99
C PRO A 19 -19.09 0.33 9.59
N ALA A 20 -19.43 -0.23 8.42
CA ALA A 20 -18.69 -1.34 7.83
C ALA A 20 -17.36 -0.80 7.29
N GLN A 21 -16.49 -0.32 8.18
CA GLN A 21 -15.08 -0.04 7.91
C GLN A 21 -14.21 -1.28 8.15
N ALA A 22 -14.83 -2.43 8.42
CA ALA A 22 -14.17 -3.68 8.79
C ALA A 22 -13.53 -4.44 7.62
N TRP A 23 -13.16 -3.76 6.53
CA TRP A 23 -12.63 -4.46 5.37
C TRP A 23 -11.11 -4.47 5.32
N TRP A 24 -10.41 -3.46 5.83
CA TRP A 24 -8.93 -3.38 5.81
C TRP A 24 -8.43 -2.48 6.94
N GLY A 25 -7.18 -2.66 7.36
CA GLY A 25 -6.53 -1.70 8.25
C GLY A 25 -6.38 -0.36 7.54
N ASP A 26 -6.85 0.73 8.14
CA ASP A 26 -6.88 2.06 7.52
C ASP A 26 -5.49 2.75 7.47
N GLY A 27 -4.44 2.04 7.93
CA GLY A 27 -3.08 2.59 8.05
C GLY A 27 -2.55 3.16 6.74
N HIS A 28 -2.80 2.48 5.62
CA HIS A 28 -2.39 2.97 4.30
C HIS A 28 -3.09 4.27 3.90
N GLY A 29 -4.40 4.38 4.20
CA GLY A 29 -5.19 5.59 3.95
C GLY A 29 -4.66 6.77 4.77
N ILE A 30 -4.50 6.57 6.08
CA ILE A 30 -3.99 7.57 7.03
C ILE A 30 -2.61 8.08 6.60
N LEU A 31 -1.67 7.18 6.31
CA LEU A 31 -0.31 7.55 5.89
C LEU A 31 -0.30 8.27 4.53
N THR A 32 -1.17 7.89 3.61
CA THR A 32 -1.28 8.53 2.29
C THR A 32 -1.84 9.94 2.41
N GLU A 33 -2.87 10.13 3.22
CA GLU A 33 -3.44 11.45 3.48
C GLU A 33 -2.41 12.36 4.14
N ALA A 34 -1.69 11.87 5.15
CA ALA A 34 -0.60 12.59 5.81
C ALA A 34 0.48 13.01 4.79
N ALA A 35 0.87 12.10 3.90
CA ALA A 35 1.87 12.39 2.86
C ALA A 35 1.39 13.48 1.89
N VAL A 36 0.11 13.50 1.50
CA VAL A 36 -0.45 14.55 0.65
C VAL A 36 -0.52 15.89 1.37
N LEU A 37 -0.93 15.91 2.65
CA LEU A 37 -0.98 17.11 3.48
C LEU A 37 0.40 17.75 3.67
N ALA A 38 1.45 16.94 3.77
CA ALA A 38 2.83 17.39 3.91
C ALA A 38 3.47 17.87 2.59
N LEU A 39 2.77 17.80 1.45
CA LEU A 39 3.35 18.21 0.17
C LEU A 39 3.67 19.71 0.12
N PRO A 40 4.84 20.10 -0.42
CA PRO A 40 5.22 21.50 -0.52
C PRO A 40 4.35 22.27 -1.52
N GLU A 41 4.23 23.58 -1.33
CA GLU A 41 3.46 24.51 -2.19
C GLU A 41 3.82 24.44 -3.69
N VAL A 42 5.03 23.99 -4.03
CA VAL A 42 5.49 23.79 -5.41
C VAL A 42 4.71 22.69 -6.15
N MET A 43 4.09 21.76 -5.41
CA MET A 43 3.25 20.72 -6.01
C MET A 43 1.94 21.33 -6.55
N PRO A 44 1.44 20.85 -7.71
CA PRO A 44 0.22 21.38 -8.32
C PRO A 44 -0.97 21.37 -7.35
N ALA A 45 -1.75 22.47 -7.36
CA ALA A 45 -2.88 22.64 -6.45
C ALA A 45 -3.90 21.48 -6.54
N PHE A 46 -4.19 20.99 -7.76
CA PHE A 46 -5.10 19.85 -7.94
C PHE A 46 -4.64 18.60 -7.18
N PHE A 47 -3.32 18.40 -7.08
CA PHE A 47 -2.74 17.21 -6.48
C PHE A 47 -2.76 17.33 -4.94
N ARG A 48 -2.41 18.52 -4.41
CA ARG A 48 -2.50 18.82 -2.98
C ARG A 48 -3.94 18.79 -2.44
N GLN A 49 -4.90 19.22 -3.25
CA GLN A 49 -6.33 19.28 -2.86
C GLN A 49 -7.08 17.97 -3.11
N GLY A 50 -6.53 17.06 -3.91
CA GLY A 50 -7.18 15.80 -4.31
C GLY A 50 -6.74 14.60 -3.50
N GLY A 51 -6.36 14.78 -2.23
CA GLY A 51 -5.81 13.72 -1.36
C GLY A 51 -6.78 12.57 -1.06
N ASP A 52 -8.08 12.80 -1.20
CA ASP A 52 -9.12 11.78 -1.06
C ASP A 52 -8.95 10.61 -2.05
N ILE A 53 -8.55 10.90 -3.28
CA ILE A 53 -8.36 9.89 -4.33
C ILE A 53 -7.16 8.96 -4.05
N PRO A 54 -5.93 9.43 -3.81
CA PRO A 54 -4.81 8.54 -3.47
C PRO A 54 -5.08 7.83 -2.15
N SER A 55 -5.67 8.47 -1.13
CA SER A 55 -6.01 7.81 0.13
C SER A 55 -7.06 6.71 -0.02
N HIS A 56 -7.92 6.77 -1.04
CA HIS A 56 -8.81 5.66 -1.37
C HIS A 56 -8.12 4.59 -2.24
N THR A 57 -7.42 5.01 -3.30
CA THR A 57 -6.83 4.09 -4.28
C THR A 57 -5.57 3.39 -3.74
N VAL A 58 -5.01 3.84 -2.61
CA VAL A 58 -3.94 3.12 -1.90
C VAL A 58 -4.36 1.71 -1.48
N PHE A 59 -5.66 1.41 -1.33
CA PHE A 59 -6.11 0.06 -1.00
C PHE A 59 -6.20 -0.87 -2.21
N ASP A 60 -6.11 -0.34 -3.43
CA ASP A 60 -6.33 -1.11 -4.66
C ASP A 60 -5.34 -2.27 -4.84
N PRO A 61 -4.02 -2.14 -4.55
CA PRO A 61 -3.09 -3.28 -4.63
C PRO A 61 -3.49 -4.45 -3.74
N ASP A 62 -3.98 -4.18 -2.52
CA ASP A 62 -4.55 -5.23 -1.66
C ASP A 62 -5.80 -5.87 -2.26
N LEU A 63 -6.67 -5.05 -2.88
CA LEU A 63 -7.84 -5.56 -3.59
C LEU A 63 -7.46 -6.40 -4.81
N PHE A 64 -6.34 -6.10 -5.48
CA PHE A 64 -5.84 -6.87 -6.63
C PHE A 64 -5.39 -8.28 -6.22
N LYS A 65 -5.05 -8.51 -4.95
CA LYS A 65 -4.81 -9.85 -4.37
C LYS A 65 -6.08 -10.69 -4.17
N ASN A 66 -7.25 -10.23 -4.62
CA ASN A 66 -8.50 -10.99 -4.52
C ASN A 66 -8.41 -12.36 -5.21
N ARG A 67 -8.55 -13.43 -4.43
CA ARG A 67 -8.47 -14.83 -4.90
C ARG A 67 -9.53 -15.20 -5.95
N ARG A 68 -10.59 -14.41 -6.11
CA ARG A 68 -11.61 -14.59 -7.16
C ARG A 68 -11.15 -14.08 -8.54
N THR A 69 -10.08 -13.31 -8.59
CA THR A 69 -9.42 -12.83 -9.81
C THR A 69 -8.03 -13.45 -9.92
N PRO A 70 -7.91 -14.77 -10.16
CA PRO A 70 -6.68 -15.52 -9.94
C PRO A 70 -5.50 -15.06 -10.79
N LEU A 71 -5.74 -14.57 -12.02
CA LEU A 71 -4.67 -14.05 -12.88
C LEU A 71 -4.08 -12.74 -12.32
N LEU A 72 -4.95 -11.84 -11.85
CA LEU A 72 -4.52 -10.59 -11.24
C LEU A 72 -3.84 -10.86 -9.89
N SER A 73 -4.47 -11.67 -9.04
CA SER A 73 -3.92 -12.03 -7.73
C SER A 73 -2.56 -12.72 -7.84
N HIS A 74 -2.35 -13.57 -8.84
CA HIS A 74 -1.05 -14.20 -9.10
C HIS A 74 0.01 -13.19 -9.54
N ALA A 75 -0.35 -12.20 -10.36
CA ALA A 75 0.57 -11.15 -10.78
C ALA A 75 0.90 -10.16 -9.64
N GLU A 76 -0.07 -9.90 -8.77
CA GLU A 76 0.01 -8.87 -7.74
C GLU A 76 0.80 -9.31 -6.51
N HIS A 77 0.64 -10.56 -6.07
CA HIS A 77 1.09 -10.97 -4.73
C HIS A 77 2.58 -10.65 -4.45
N GLY A 78 3.43 -10.87 -5.45
CA GLY A 78 4.87 -10.61 -5.33
C GLY A 78 5.26 -9.14 -5.33
N GLU A 79 4.35 -8.19 -5.59
CA GLU A 79 4.67 -6.75 -5.63
C GLU A 79 4.68 -6.09 -4.24
N HIS A 80 4.26 -6.79 -3.19
CA HIS A 80 4.07 -6.23 -1.83
C HIS A 80 5.27 -6.41 -0.88
N TYR A 81 6.28 -7.18 -1.26
CA TYR A 81 7.39 -7.52 -0.38
C TYR A 81 8.71 -7.67 -1.13
N PHE A 82 9.80 -7.80 -0.36
CA PHE A 82 11.12 -8.09 -0.88
C PHE A 82 12.00 -8.83 0.14
N ASP A 83 11.98 -10.16 0.06
CA ASP A 83 12.67 -11.08 0.96
C ASP A 83 14.14 -11.25 0.54
N LEU A 84 14.94 -10.25 0.92
CA LEU A 84 16.36 -10.11 0.57
C LEU A 84 17.21 -11.33 0.93
N GLU A 85 16.83 -12.10 1.96
CA GLU A 85 17.59 -13.27 2.41
C GLU A 85 17.67 -14.37 1.34
N TYR A 86 16.67 -14.49 0.47
CA TYR A 86 16.75 -15.45 -0.65
C TYR A 86 17.91 -15.14 -1.59
N LEU A 87 18.32 -13.87 -1.71
CA LEU A 87 19.38 -13.44 -2.61
C LEU A 87 20.79 -13.73 -2.06
N GLY A 88 20.92 -14.08 -0.78
CA GLY A 88 22.21 -14.44 -0.18
C GLY A 88 23.29 -13.36 -0.33
N GLY A 89 22.90 -12.08 -0.36
CA GLY A 89 23.82 -10.95 -0.52
C GLY A 89 24.28 -10.67 -1.96
N ARG A 90 23.68 -11.31 -2.98
CA ARG A 90 23.89 -10.95 -4.38
C ARG A 90 23.49 -9.49 -4.62
N ALA A 91 24.23 -8.81 -5.50
CA ALA A 91 23.87 -7.47 -5.94
C ALA A 91 22.51 -7.49 -6.64
N ILE A 92 21.62 -6.59 -6.23
CA ILE A 92 20.27 -6.46 -6.77
C ILE A 92 20.36 -5.66 -8.09
N PRO A 93 19.98 -6.26 -9.24
CA PRO A 93 19.95 -5.53 -10.51
C PRO A 93 18.93 -4.40 -10.46
N ALA A 94 19.24 -3.27 -11.10
CA ALA A 94 18.34 -2.11 -11.08
C ALA A 94 17.04 -2.32 -11.88
N LYS A 95 17.05 -3.22 -12.89
CA LYS A 95 15.90 -3.44 -13.78
C LYS A 95 15.17 -4.73 -13.44
N ARG A 96 13.84 -4.68 -13.47
CA ARG A 96 12.94 -5.80 -13.20
C ARG A 96 13.33 -7.08 -13.94
N PHE A 97 13.54 -7.01 -15.26
CA PHE A 97 13.84 -8.20 -16.05
C PHE A 97 15.25 -8.75 -15.81
N ASP A 98 16.21 -7.90 -15.46
CA ASP A 98 17.56 -8.33 -15.07
C ASP A 98 17.51 -9.04 -13.72
N PHE A 99 16.65 -8.58 -12.80
CA PHE A 99 16.38 -9.26 -11.54
C PHE A 99 15.68 -10.60 -11.72
N ILE A 100 14.69 -10.68 -12.61
CA ILE A 100 14.07 -11.95 -12.97
C ILE A 100 15.11 -12.93 -13.52
N ALA A 101 16.04 -12.47 -14.37
CA ALA A 101 17.14 -13.29 -14.87
C ALA A 101 18.07 -13.77 -13.74
N LEU A 102 18.38 -12.90 -12.77
CA LEU A 102 19.14 -13.29 -11.57
C LEU A 102 18.39 -14.36 -10.74
N CYS A 103 17.09 -14.20 -10.50
CA CYS A 103 16.29 -15.19 -9.78
C CYS A 103 16.33 -16.55 -10.50
N VAL A 104 16.21 -16.56 -11.83
CA VAL A 104 16.33 -17.79 -12.63
C VAL A 104 17.73 -18.42 -12.50
N GLU A 105 18.81 -17.63 -12.55
CA GLU A 105 20.18 -18.11 -12.32
C GLU A 105 20.32 -18.78 -10.94
N LEU A 106 19.69 -18.19 -9.92
CA LEU A 106 19.67 -18.67 -8.54
C LEU A 106 18.66 -19.79 -8.27
N GLN A 107 17.91 -20.23 -9.29
CA GLN A 107 16.81 -21.21 -9.16
C GLN A 107 15.72 -20.78 -8.16
N LEU A 108 15.47 -19.48 -8.06
CA LEU A 108 14.43 -18.86 -7.26
C LEU A 108 13.20 -18.54 -8.12
N ASP A 109 12.04 -18.57 -7.48
CA ASP A 109 10.80 -18.05 -8.07
C ASP A 109 10.72 -16.54 -7.81
N PRO A 110 10.78 -15.66 -8.84
CA PRO A 110 10.87 -14.22 -8.63
C PRO A 110 9.73 -13.64 -7.77
N PRO A 111 8.43 -13.98 -8.00
CA PRO A 111 7.34 -13.54 -7.14
C PRO A 111 7.50 -13.98 -5.69
N ARG A 112 8.18 -15.09 -5.40
CA ARG A 112 8.46 -15.53 -4.03
C ARG A 112 9.55 -14.72 -3.35
N VAL A 113 10.53 -14.21 -4.10
CA VAL A 113 11.52 -13.26 -3.56
C VAL A 113 10.87 -11.89 -3.35
N GLY A 114 9.92 -11.53 -4.20
CA GLY A 114 9.24 -10.26 -4.17
C GLY A 114 9.85 -9.23 -5.10
N MET A 115 9.05 -8.23 -5.44
CA MET A 115 9.28 -7.27 -6.52
C MET A 115 9.00 -5.83 -6.10
N ALA A 116 8.69 -5.58 -4.81
CA ALA A 116 8.30 -4.26 -4.32
C ALA A 116 9.23 -3.10 -4.74
N PRO A 117 10.57 -3.23 -4.72
CA PRO A 117 11.46 -2.17 -5.20
C PRO A 117 11.22 -1.80 -6.68
N TYR A 118 10.88 -2.78 -7.52
CA TYR A 118 10.57 -2.56 -8.93
C TYR A 118 9.18 -1.97 -9.10
N ALA A 119 8.17 -2.43 -8.35
CA ALA A 119 6.84 -1.80 -8.33
C ALA A 119 6.96 -0.31 -8.01
N ILE A 120 7.66 0.03 -6.93
CA ILE A 120 7.86 1.42 -6.47
C ILE A 120 8.56 2.24 -7.55
N ALA A 121 9.68 1.77 -8.09
CA ALA A 121 10.44 2.50 -9.11
C ALA A 121 9.58 2.74 -10.37
N GLU A 122 8.90 1.71 -10.86
CA GLU A 122 8.14 1.81 -12.09
C GLU A 122 6.84 2.63 -11.91
N TRP A 123 6.17 2.55 -10.75
CA TRP A 123 5.02 3.41 -10.45
C TRP A 123 5.43 4.87 -10.24
N THR A 124 6.62 5.11 -9.68
CA THR A 124 7.23 6.45 -9.61
C THR A 124 7.43 7.01 -11.01
N GLU A 125 8.00 6.24 -11.93
CA GLU A 125 8.19 6.68 -13.32
C GLU A 125 6.86 6.89 -14.06
N ARG A 126 5.84 6.04 -13.83
CA ARG A 126 4.49 6.24 -14.37
C ARG A 126 3.87 7.55 -13.88
N LEU A 127 3.99 7.86 -12.59
CA LEU A 127 3.51 9.12 -12.03
C LEU A 127 4.30 10.32 -12.59
N ALA A 128 5.62 10.19 -12.75
CA ALA A 128 6.45 11.24 -13.36
C ALA A 128 6.02 11.55 -14.82
N VAL A 129 5.70 10.51 -15.60
CA VAL A 129 5.14 10.66 -16.96
C VAL A 129 3.76 11.34 -16.90
N ALA A 130 2.89 10.95 -15.98
CA ALA A 130 1.58 11.59 -15.81
C ALA A 130 1.70 13.08 -15.46
N PHE A 131 2.65 13.45 -14.59
CA PHE A 131 2.95 14.86 -14.31
C PHE A 131 3.55 15.59 -15.54
N ALA A 132 4.34 14.91 -16.36
CA ALA A 132 4.84 15.48 -17.62
C ALA A 132 3.69 15.80 -18.59
N GLU A 133 2.72 14.88 -18.73
CA GLU A 133 1.50 15.15 -19.48
C GLU A 133 0.69 16.30 -18.87
N HIS A 134 0.58 16.38 -17.55
CA HIS A 134 -0.13 17.47 -16.89
C HIS A 134 0.52 18.83 -17.19
N ARG A 135 1.85 18.92 -17.23
CA ARG A 135 2.55 20.16 -17.63
C ARG A 135 2.21 20.60 -19.05
N GLN A 136 1.92 19.65 -19.95
CA GLN A 136 1.51 19.95 -21.33
C GLN A 136 0.02 20.30 -21.44
N TRP A 137 -0.84 19.68 -20.62
CA TRP A 137 -2.28 19.89 -20.61
C TRP A 137 -2.82 20.06 -19.19
N PRO A 138 -2.57 21.21 -18.55
CA PRO A 138 -2.82 21.38 -17.11
C PRO A 138 -4.30 21.27 -16.73
N GLU A 139 -5.21 21.73 -17.59
CA GLU A 139 -6.66 21.73 -17.34
C GLU A 139 -7.34 20.40 -17.70
N ASN A 140 -6.59 19.39 -18.15
CA ASN A 140 -7.18 18.11 -18.52
C ASN A 140 -7.48 17.27 -17.27
N ALA A 141 -8.76 17.23 -16.89
CA ALA A 141 -9.23 16.49 -15.72
C ALA A 141 -8.85 14.99 -15.75
N ALA A 142 -8.83 14.34 -16.92
CA ALA A 142 -8.45 12.92 -16.98
C ALA A 142 -6.97 12.69 -16.60
N ILE A 143 -6.09 13.64 -16.95
CA ILE A 143 -4.66 13.57 -16.57
C ILE A 143 -4.49 13.86 -15.07
N GLN A 144 -5.23 14.83 -14.53
CA GLN A 144 -5.22 15.12 -13.10
C GLN A 144 -5.64 13.90 -12.27
N GLN A 145 -6.77 13.26 -12.64
CA GLN A 145 -7.26 12.04 -12.01
C GLN A 145 -6.26 10.89 -12.12
N LYS A 146 -5.64 10.71 -13.30
CA LYS A 146 -4.58 9.72 -13.50
C LYS A 146 -3.40 9.91 -12.55
N CYS A 147 -2.95 11.16 -12.33
CA CYS A 147 -1.87 11.44 -11.38
C CYS A 147 -2.25 11.00 -9.96
N LEU A 148 -3.47 11.32 -9.53
CA LEU A 148 -3.95 10.98 -8.18
C LEU A 148 -4.09 9.47 -7.96
N VAL A 149 -4.65 8.74 -8.93
CA VAL A 149 -4.74 7.26 -8.86
C VAL A 149 -3.35 6.63 -8.82
N TYR A 150 -2.44 7.07 -9.69
CA TYR A 150 -1.07 6.53 -9.71
C TYR A 150 -0.33 6.81 -8.41
N ALA A 151 -0.61 7.95 -7.76
CA ALA A 151 -0.05 8.27 -6.47
C ALA A 151 -0.55 7.34 -5.35
N GLY A 152 -1.84 6.99 -5.33
CA GLY A 152 -2.37 6.01 -4.37
C GLY A 152 -1.72 4.64 -4.54
N ILE A 153 -1.66 4.13 -5.78
CA ILE A 153 -1.00 2.84 -6.06
C ILE A 153 0.49 2.87 -5.66
N LEU A 154 1.22 3.95 -5.97
CA LEU A 154 2.60 4.11 -5.55
C LEU A 154 2.74 4.16 -4.03
N ALA A 155 1.86 4.90 -3.34
CA ALA A 155 1.88 5.06 -1.90
C ALA A 155 1.76 3.71 -1.18
N HIS A 156 0.94 2.79 -1.71
CA HIS A 156 0.78 1.46 -1.15
C HIS A 156 2.11 0.71 -1.07
N TYR A 157 2.76 0.49 -2.21
CA TYR A 157 4.02 -0.28 -2.24
C TYR A 157 5.14 0.45 -1.47
N ALA A 158 5.17 1.78 -1.49
CA ALA A 158 6.13 2.57 -0.72
C ALA A 158 5.92 2.43 0.79
N GLN A 159 4.67 2.28 1.25
CA GLN A 159 4.35 2.05 2.65
C GLN A 159 4.63 0.60 3.06
N ASP A 160 4.30 -0.38 2.21
CA ASP A 160 4.63 -1.80 2.43
C ASP A 160 6.12 -1.99 2.73
N ILE A 161 7.02 -1.41 1.92
CA ILE A 161 8.46 -1.59 2.14
C ILE A 161 8.99 -0.85 3.37
N CYS A 162 8.24 0.12 3.92
CA CYS A 162 8.56 0.76 5.20
C CYS A 162 8.18 -0.13 6.40
N GLN A 163 7.40 -1.18 6.18
CA GLN A 163 7.10 -2.22 7.15
C GLN A 163 8.24 -3.26 7.12
N PRO A 164 9.07 -3.40 8.19
CA PRO A 164 10.24 -4.28 8.16
C PRO A 164 9.97 -5.75 7.83
N LEU A 165 8.80 -6.27 8.23
CA LEU A 165 8.34 -7.63 7.97
C LEU A 165 7.90 -7.85 6.51
N HIS A 166 7.75 -6.82 5.68
CA HIS A 166 7.62 -6.97 4.22
C HIS A 166 8.99 -7.13 3.54
N THR A 167 10.08 -7.20 4.31
CA THR A 167 11.46 -7.27 3.77
C THR A 167 12.25 -8.49 4.26
N THR A 168 11.55 -9.51 4.76
CA THR A 168 12.18 -10.68 5.37
C THR A 168 11.38 -11.97 5.22
N ILE A 169 12.08 -13.08 5.01
CA ILE A 169 11.49 -14.42 4.99
C ILE A 169 10.81 -14.84 6.31
N ASP A 170 11.16 -14.20 7.43
CA ASP A 170 10.60 -14.45 8.77
C ASP A 170 9.41 -13.49 9.08
N PHE A 171 8.69 -13.04 8.04
CA PHE A 171 7.66 -12.00 8.12
C PHE A 171 6.59 -12.23 9.20
N ASP A 172 6.10 -13.47 9.35
CA ASP A 172 5.07 -13.83 10.35
C ASP A 172 5.64 -14.68 11.49
N GLY A 173 6.81 -14.26 11.97
CA GLY A 173 7.53 -14.88 13.06
C GLY A 173 8.60 -15.87 12.59
N LYS A 174 9.53 -16.15 13.51
CA LYS A 174 10.75 -16.89 13.21
C LYS A 174 10.59 -18.37 13.46
N LYS A 175 10.78 -19.18 12.42
CA LYS A 175 10.76 -20.64 12.52
C LYS A 175 12.01 -21.16 13.23
N GLN A 176 11.79 -21.99 14.24
CA GLN A 176 12.84 -22.65 15.02
C GLN A 176 13.21 -24.01 14.44
N ALA A 177 14.34 -24.56 14.88
CA ALA A 177 14.84 -25.87 14.42
C ALA A 177 13.89 -27.04 14.79
N ASP A 178 13.13 -26.91 15.88
CA ASP A 178 12.13 -27.88 16.32
C ASP A 178 10.77 -27.75 15.59
N GLY A 179 10.66 -26.80 14.66
CA GLY A 179 9.45 -26.53 13.88
C GLY A 179 8.46 -25.58 14.53
N THR A 180 8.71 -25.11 15.75
CA THR A 180 7.90 -24.06 16.40
C THR A 180 8.15 -22.70 15.75
N ILE A 181 7.20 -21.76 15.91
CA ILE A 181 7.31 -20.40 15.39
C ILE A 181 7.21 -19.43 16.58
N ILE A 182 8.26 -18.65 16.79
CA ILE A 182 8.29 -17.59 17.81
C ILE A 182 7.80 -16.30 17.19
N GLY A 183 6.91 -15.58 17.88
CA GLY A 183 6.35 -14.32 17.39
C GLY A 183 5.33 -14.51 16.26
N LYS A 184 4.69 -15.68 16.16
CA LYS A 184 3.63 -15.93 15.18
C LYS A 184 2.51 -14.89 15.28
N GLY A 185 2.06 -14.37 14.15
CA GLY A 185 1.02 -13.34 14.07
C GLY A 185 1.55 -11.91 14.23
N ILE A 186 2.88 -11.72 14.28
CA ILE A 186 3.48 -10.39 14.44
C ILE A 186 3.27 -9.50 13.21
N HIS A 187 3.17 -10.09 12.01
CA HIS A 187 2.96 -9.36 10.76
C HIS A 187 1.71 -8.47 10.84
N GLU A 188 0.55 -9.10 11.04
CA GLU A 188 -0.74 -8.43 11.20
C GLU A 188 -0.75 -7.42 12.37
N GLN A 189 -0.02 -7.70 13.45
CA GLN A 189 0.05 -6.79 14.59
C GLN A 189 0.78 -5.49 14.27
N VAL A 190 1.82 -5.56 13.44
CA VAL A 190 2.58 -4.40 12.98
C VAL A 190 1.80 -3.67 11.90
N ASP A 191 1.17 -4.36 10.94
CA ASP A 191 0.38 -3.72 9.86
C ASP A 191 -0.78 -2.89 10.42
N SER A 192 -1.47 -3.44 11.42
CA SER A 192 -2.58 -2.74 12.10
C SER A 192 -2.13 -1.71 13.14
N SER A 193 -0.82 -1.46 13.31
CA SER A 193 -0.33 -0.58 14.38
C SER A 193 -0.73 0.88 14.19
N VAL A 194 -0.71 1.39 12.96
CA VAL A 194 -1.11 2.78 12.65
C VAL A 194 -2.55 3.04 13.08
N GLU A 195 -3.45 2.12 12.76
CA GLU A 195 -4.86 2.18 13.17
C GLU A 195 -5.01 2.03 14.68
N ARG A 196 -4.33 1.07 15.30
CA ARG A 196 -4.42 0.82 16.75
C ARG A 196 -3.88 1.96 17.61
N LEU A 197 -2.96 2.73 17.07
CA LEU A 197 -2.37 3.90 17.73
C LEU A 197 -3.20 5.18 17.51
N ASP A 198 -4.26 5.11 16.69
CA ASP A 198 -5.21 6.21 16.45
C ASP A 198 -4.50 7.48 15.94
N PHE A 199 -3.52 7.31 15.05
CA PHE A 199 -2.80 8.44 14.47
C PHE A 199 -3.70 9.24 13.53
N ALA A 200 -3.71 10.57 13.71
CA ALA A 200 -4.36 11.49 12.79
C ALA A 200 -3.42 11.90 11.65
N PRO A 201 -3.89 11.94 10.39
CA PRO A 201 -3.08 12.37 9.25
C PRO A 201 -2.42 13.75 9.43
N GLU A 202 -3.13 14.71 10.04
CA GLU A 202 -2.65 16.07 10.25
C GLU A 202 -1.48 16.13 11.24
N GLU A 203 -1.51 15.30 12.28
CA GLU A 203 -0.43 15.21 13.28
C GLU A 203 0.83 14.64 12.64
N LEU A 204 0.69 13.56 11.88
CA LEU A 204 1.79 12.94 11.14
C LEU A 204 2.40 13.90 10.12
N ALA A 205 1.56 14.63 9.38
CA ALA A 205 2.00 15.60 8.37
C ALA A 205 2.75 16.79 8.96
N ALA A 206 2.31 17.30 10.13
CA ALA A 206 2.93 18.45 10.79
C ALA A 206 4.38 18.21 11.22
N GLU A 207 4.78 16.95 11.40
CA GLU A 207 6.14 16.57 11.78
C GLU A 207 7.09 16.36 10.58
N GLN A 208 6.61 16.51 9.35
CA GLN A 208 7.41 16.28 8.15
C GLN A 208 8.05 17.56 7.59
N ASP A 209 9.34 17.50 7.26
CA ASP A 209 10.04 18.52 6.47
C ASP A 209 10.33 17.98 5.07
N VAL A 210 9.36 18.15 4.17
CA VAL A 210 9.44 17.67 2.78
C VAL A 210 10.16 18.72 1.92
N THR A 211 11.45 18.48 1.68
CA THR A 211 12.26 19.32 0.79
C THR A 211 12.22 18.79 -0.64
N VAL A 212 12.27 19.72 -1.60
CA VAL A 212 12.39 19.37 -3.02
C VAL A 212 13.80 18.84 -3.27
N PHE A 213 13.93 17.68 -3.90
CA PHE A 213 15.23 17.19 -4.38
C PHE A 213 15.80 18.19 -5.40
N SER A 214 16.84 18.93 -4.98
CA SER A 214 17.55 19.95 -5.76
C SER A 214 18.69 19.36 -6.58
#